data_AF-A0A067SC40-F1
#
_entry.id   AF-A0A067SC40-F1
#
_cell.length_a   1.000
_cell.length_b   1.000
_cell.length_c   1.000
_cell.angle_alpha   90.00
_cell.angle_beta   90.00
_cell.angle_gamma   90.00
#
_symmetry.space_group_name_H-M   'P 1'
#
loop_
_entity.id
_entity.type
_entity.pdbx_description
1 polymer ?
#
loop_
_entity_poly.entity_id
_entity_poly.type
_entity_poly.pdbx_seq_one_letter_code
_entity_poly.pdbx_strand_id
1 'polypeptide(L)'
;LCGPGSWEQSLQVLSDSDIRSYQDPEKMKAKTGRKGTLEDSMIPQSISGDGIQGDEINLLNDRTKRDGTGLTRRTLSWIWMVDNNTHNTHFAENNADILRSEWARSRARANRATEEVALLREEMRRVLAFLNWKAWWWSSKQASRVVQDVVLTEGLQAYAIDQASLQRQLQESFRVIWKEPLE
;
A
#
# COMPACT_ATOMS: atom_id res chain seq x y z
N LEU A 1 40.32 -11.52 -15.67
CA LEU A 1 40.23 -11.71 -14.20
C LEU A 1 39.85 -13.17 -13.99
N CYS A 2 40.64 -13.95 -13.25
CA CYS A 2 40.38 -15.37 -13.04
C CYS A 2 40.44 -15.66 -11.54
N GLY A 3 39.37 -16.23 -10.99
CA GLY A 3 39.22 -16.58 -9.57
C GLY A 3 38.31 -15.63 -8.78
N PRO A 4 37.67 -16.12 -7.69
CA PRO A 4 36.71 -15.36 -6.90
C PRO A 4 37.37 -14.13 -6.29
N GLY A 5 36.70 -12.98 -6.36
CA GLY A 5 37.23 -11.72 -5.86
C GLY A 5 36.18 -10.63 -5.78
N SER A 6 36.54 -9.49 -5.18
CA SER A 6 35.64 -8.33 -5.03
C SER A 6 35.10 -7.81 -6.37
N TRP A 7 35.80 -8.08 -7.46
CA TRP A 7 35.38 -7.73 -8.81
C TRP A 7 34.09 -8.44 -9.26
N GLU A 8 33.76 -9.62 -8.72
CA GLU A 8 32.49 -10.33 -9.02
C GLU A 8 31.26 -9.59 -8.49
N GLN A 9 31.43 -8.70 -7.50
CA GLN A 9 30.34 -7.87 -6.96
C GLN A 9 30.01 -6.72 -7.92
N SER A 10 31.03 -6.17 -8.59
CA SER A 10 30.90 -5.05 -9.53
C SER A 10 30.68 -5.48 -10.99
N LEU A 11 31.19 -6.66 -11.37
CA LEU A 11 31.15 -7.19 -12.73
C LEU A 11 30.47 -8.55 -12.73
N GLN A 12 29.16 -8.55 -12.86
CA GLN A 12 28.36 -9.75 -13.01
C GLN A 12 28.17 -10.10 -14.49
N VAL A 13 27.89 -11.37 -14.79
CA VAL A 13 27.52 -11.79 -16.14
C VAL A 13 26.19 -11.13 -16.50
N LEU A 14 26.19 -10.32 -17.56
CA LEU A 14 24.99 -9.62 -18.03
C LEU A 14 24.00 -10.63 -18.62
N SER A 15 22.83 -10.76 -18.00
CA SER A 15 21.70 -11.51 -18.57
C SER A 15 20.76 -10.58 -19.32
N ASP A 16 20.00 -11.08 -20.29
CA ASP A 16 18.94 -10.30 -20.96
C ASP A 16 17.86 -9.81 -19.98
N SER A 17 17.75 -10.47 -18.83
CA SER A 17 16.88 -10.07 -17.74
C SER A 17 17.42 -8.86 -16.94
N ASP A 18 18.66 -8.45 -17.14
CA ASP A 18 19.23 -7.26 -16.48
C ASP A 18 19.10 -6.01 -17.36
N ILE A 19 18.96 -6.20 -18.68
CA ILE A 19 18.78 -5.14 -19.68
C ILE A 19 17.36 -4.57 -19.56
N ARG A 20 17.21 -3.63 -18.63
CA ARG A 20 15.95 -2.92 -18.36
C ARG A 20 16.24 -1.45 -18.14
N SER A 21 15.28 -0.59 -18.51
CA SER A 21 15.36 0.82 -18.14
C SER A 21 15.29 0.97 -16.62
N TYR A 22 15.87 2.05 -16.09
CA TYR A 22 15.78 2.40 -14.66
C TYR A 22 14.33 2.51 -14.16
N GLN A 23 13.39 2.81 -15.05
CA GLN A 23 11.97 2.99 -14.73
C GLN A 23 11.13 1.73 -14.93
N ASP A 24 11.71 0.71 -15.58
CA ASP A 24 11.00 -0.52 -15.91
C ASP A 24 10.72 -1.31 -14.63
N PRO A 25 9.47 -1.78 -14.44
CA PRO A 25 9.18 -2.70 -13.36
C PRO A 25 9.94 -4.02 -13.55
N GLU A 26 10.25 -4.72 -12.46
CA GLU A 26 10.73 -6.10 -12.57
C GLU A 26 9.77 -6.95 -13.42
N LYS A 27 10.32 -7.94 -14.14
CA LYS A 27 9.52 -9.08 -14.61
C LYS A 27 8.89 -9.68 -13.35
N MET A 28 7.57 -9.51 -13.19
CA MET A 28 6.81 -10.18 -12.12
C MET A 28 7.24 -11.65 -12.12
N LYS A 29 7.81 -12.13 -11.01
CA LYS A 29 8.08 -13.57 -10.87
C LYS A 29 6.77 -14.29 -11.14
N ALA A 30 6.77 -15.24 -12.08
CA ALA A 30 5.59 -16.04 -12.37
C ALA A 30 5.05 -16.59 -11.05
N LYS A 31 3.78 -16.31 -10.75
CA LYS A 31 3.15 -16.68 -9.48
C LYS A 31 3.36 -18.17 -9.25
N THR A 32 4.27 -18.51 -8.34
CA THR A 32 4.50 -19.91 -7.96
C THR A 32 3.41 -20.24 -6.96
N GLY A 33 2.43 -21.03 -7.41
CA GLY A 33 1.28 -21.42 -6.61
C GLY A 33 1.68 -22.00 -5.25
N ARG A 34 0.88 -21.71 -4.23
CA ARG A 34 0.96 -22.44 -2.96
C ARG A 34 0.44 -23.85 -3.21
N LYS A 35 1.23 -24.87 -2.89
CA LYS A 35 0.89 -26.28 -3.12
C LYS A 35 -0.48 -26.58 -2.46
N GLY A 36 -1.52 -26.84 -3.27
CA GLY A 36 -2.87 -27.18 -2.81
C GLY A 36 -3.97 -26.16 -3.09
N THR A 37 -3.68 -25.01 -3.70
CA THR A 37 -4.71 -24.04 -4.11
C THR A 37 -4.56 -23.75 -5.60
N LEU A 38 -5.47 -24.26 -6.43
CA LEU A 38 -5.52 -23.94 -7.86
C LEU A 38 -6.26 -22.60 -8.01
N GLU A 39 -5.54 -21.54 -8.37
CA GLU A 39 -6.13 -20.24 -8.65
C GLU A 39 -6.47 -20.11 -10.14
N ASP A 40 -7.59 -19.47 -10.50
CA ASP A 40 -8.07 -19.30 -11.90
C ASP A 40 -7.03 -18.70 -12.86
N SER A 41 -6.07 -17.94 -12.31
CA SER A 41 -4.90 -17.40 -13.04
C SER A 41 -3.95 -18.48 -13.59
N MET A 42 -4.16 -19.75 -13.27
CA MET A 42 -3.35 -20.91 -13.70
C MET A 42 -3.95 -21.68 -14.87
N ILE A 43 -5.13 -21.29 -15.36
CA ILE A 43 -5.72 -21.92 -16.55
C ILE A 43 -5.00 -21.31 -17.77
N PRO A 44 -4.29 -22.10 -18.59
CA PRO A 44 -3.72 -21.58 -19.82
C PRO A 44 -4.87 -21.09 -20.70
N GLN A 45 -4.93 -19.79 -20.99
CA GLN A 45 -5.74 -19.31 -22.09
C GLN A 45 -5.16 -19.94 -23.36
N SER A 46 -5.91 -20.85 -23.97
CA SER A 46 -5.57 -21.44 -25.25
C SER A 46 -5.53 -20.35 -26.31
N ILE A 47 -4.34 -19.84 -26.63
CA ILE A 47 -4.12 -19.03 -27.82
C ILE A 47 -3.30 -19.89 -28.78
N SER A 48 -4.00 -20.30 -29.82
CA SER A 48 -3.51 -20.96 -31.02
C SER A 48 -2.44 -20.12 -31.72
N GLY A 49 -1.40 -20.75 -32.27
CA GLY A 49 -0.59 -20.13 -33.33
C GLY A 49 0.91 -20.38 -33.23
N ASP A 50 1.40 -21.11 -34.21
CA ASP A 50 2.78 -21.46 -34.53
C ASP A 50 3.65 -20.22 -34.88
N GLY A 51 4.97 -20.29 -34.62
CA GLY A 51 5.97 -19.47 -35.33
C GLY A 51 6.83 -18.47 -34.54
N ILE A 52 8.12 -18.84 -34.44
CA ILE A 52 9.33 -17.99 -34.40
C ILE A 52 9.78 -17.42 -33.03
N GLN A 53 10.96 -17.93 -32.66
CA GLN A 53 11.86 -17.56 -31.58
C GLN A 53 12.32 -16.10 -31.74
N GLY A 54 11.62 -15.20 -31.08
CA GLY A 54 12.06 -13.84 -30.77
C GLY A 54 11.40 -13.50 -29.45
N ASP A 55 12.19 -13.38 -28.38
CA ASP A 55 11.73 -13.02 -27.04
C ASP A 55 11.29 -11.54 -27.07
N GLU A 56 10.17 -11.27 -27.74
CA GLU A 56 9.58 -9.94 -27.84
C GLU A 56 9.19 -9.49 -26.44
N ILE A 57 9.78 -8.37 -26.04
CA ILE A 57 9.84 -7.88 -24.68
C ILE A 57 8.44 -7.38 -24.28
N ASN A 58 7.55 -8.29 -23.87
CA ASN A 58 6.27 -7.92 -23.26
C ASN A 58 6.51 -7.38 -21.83
N LEU A 59 7.05 -6.16 -21.74
CA LEU A 59 7.23 -5.37 -20.51
C LEU A 59 5.89 -5.00 -19.85
N LEU A 60 4.78 -5.31 -20.52
CA LEU A 60 3.41 -5.04 -20.11
C LEU A 60 2.64 -6.31 -19.74
N ASN A 61 3.30 -7.42 -19.35
CA ASN A 61 2.59 -8.59 -18.84
C ASN A 61 1.52 -8.17 -17.82
N ASP A 62 0.28 -8.55 -18.11
CA ASP A 62 -0.98 -8.10 -17.51
C ASP A 62 -0.89 -7.92 -15.98
N ARG A 63 -0.57 -6.69 -15.56
CA ARG A 63 -0.65 -6.30 -14.16
C ARG A 63 -2.13 -6.17 -13.82
N THR A 64 -2.68 -7.12 -13.08
CA THR A 64 -4.04 -6.99 -12.61
C THR A 64 -4.11 -5.89 -11.55
N LYS A 65 -5.28 -5.26 -11.38
CA LYS A 65 -5.51 -4.22 -10.36
C LYS A 65 -5.13 -4.66 -8.93
N ARG A 66 -5.03 -5.98 -8.69
CA ARG A 66 -4.64 -6.61 -7.42
C ARG A 66 -3.12 -6.68 -7.20
N ASP A 67 -2.30 -6.58 -8.24
CA ASP A 67 -0.85 -6.82 -8.13
C ASP A 67 -0.07 -5.60 -7.55
N GLY A 68 -0.78 -4.53 -7.19
CA GLY A 68 -0.20 -3.36 -6.53
C GLY A 68 0.75 -2.59 -7.46
N THR A 69 0.31 -1.44 -7.94
CA THR A 69 1.14 -0.57 -8.80
C THR A 69 2.23 0.18 -8.02
N GLY A 70 2.38 -0.12 -6.73
CA GLY A 70 3.31 0.57 -5.84
C GLY A 70 4.76 0.42 -6.29
N LEU A 71 5.47 1.55 -6.38
CA LEU A 71 6.93 1.56 -6.55
C LEU A 71 7.70 0.98 -5.33
N THR A 72 6.99 0.62 -4.26
CA THR A 72 7.55 0.16 -2.98
C THR A 72 8.23 -1.22 -3.05
N ARG A 73 7.93 -2.01 -4.09
CA ARG A 73 8.52 -3.35 -4.30
C ARG A 73 9.47 -3.40 -5.51
N ARG A 74 9.87 -2.25 -6.06
CA ARG A 74 10.80 -2.22 -7.19
C ARG A 74 12.22 -2.46 -6.70
N THR A 75 12.87 -3.43 -7.31
CA THR A 75 14.29 -3.71 -7.19
C THR A 75 14.96 -3.24 -8.48
N LEU A 76 16.02 -2.45 -8.33
CA LEU A 76 16.81 -1.96 -9.47
C LEU A 76 17.71 -3.09 -9.97
N SER A 77 17.89 -3.20 -11.29
CA SER A 77 18.88 -4.15 -11.83
C SER A 77 20.29 -3.73 -11.43
N TRP A 78 21.17 -4.72 -11.31
CA TRP A 78 22.53 -4.50 -10.80
C TRP A 78 23.35 -3.53 -11.67
N ILE A 79 23.04 -3.45 -12.97
CA ILE A 79 23.66 -2.49 -13.90
C ILE A 79 23.37 -1.02 -13.55
N TRP A 80 22.31 -0.76 -12.78
CA TRP A 80 21.98 0.57 -12.23
C TRP A 80 22.45 0.75 -10.78
N MET A 81 23.02 -0.28 -10.16
CA MET A 81 23.67 -0.12 -8.86
C MET A 81 25.01 0.55 -9.09
N VAL A 82 25.12 1.80 -8.63
CA VAL A 82 26.34 2.61 -8.80
C VAL A 82 27.42 2.08 -7.87
N ASP A 83 28.55 1.66 -8.44
CA ASP A 83 29.80 1.51 -7.69
C ASP A 83 30.48 2.89 -7.62
N ASN A 84 30.75 3.38 -6.40
CA ASN A 84 31.36 4.70 -6.15
C ASN A 84 32.80 4.83 -6.71
N ASN A 85 33.34 3.78 -7.33
CA ASN A 85 34.73 3.65 -7.72
C ASN A 85 35.00 3.93 -9.22
N THR A 86 34.03 4.46 -9.97
CA THR A 86 34.22 4.73 -11.40
C THR A 86 34.85 6.11 -11.64
N HIS A 87 36.10 6.14 -12.12
CA HIS A 87 36.85 7.34 -12.52
C HIS A 87 36.28 8.11 -13.74
N ASN A 88 35.05 7.82 -14.16
CA ASN A 88 34.42 8.42 -15.33
C ASN A 88 33.43 9.53 -14.91
N THR A 89 33.89 10.77 -14.97
CA THR A 89 33.20 11.97 -14.43
C THR A 89 31.80 12.19 -15.02
N HIS A 90 31.62 11.99 -16.33
CA HIS A 90 30.30 12.17 -16.97
C HIS A 90 29.27 11.11 -16.59
N PHE A 91 29.71 9.86 -16.39
CA PHE A 91 28.83 8.78 -15.93
C PHE A 91 28.45 8.98 -14.46
N ALA A 92 29.38 9.49 -13.65
CA ALA A 92 29.14 9.82 -12.25
C ALA A 92 28.10 10.95 -12.06
N GLU A 93 28.13 12.01 -12.88
CA GLU A 93 27.19 13.13 -12.80
C GLU A 93 25.74 12.73 -13.11
N ASN A 94 25.52 12.03 -14.23
CA ASN A 94 24.18 11.56 -14.62
C ASN A 94 23.58 10.58 -13.60
N ASN A 95 24.40 9.67 -13.07
CA ASN A 95 23.96 8.76 -12.01
C ASN A 95 23.67 9.49 -10.70
N ALA A 96 24.44 10.52 -10.36
CA ALA A 96 24.19 11.35 -9.18
C ALA A 96 22.85 12.10 -9.29
N ASP A 97 22.49 12.58 -10.48
CA ASP A 97 21.19 13.23 -10.73
C ASP A 97 20.01 12.26 -10.60
N ILE A 98 20.15 11.04 -11.16
CA ILE A 98 19.15 9.97 -11.01
C ILE A 98 18.96 9.62 -9.53
N LEU A 99 20.05 9.38 -8.79
CA LEU A 99 20.01 9.08 -7.36
C LEU A 99 19.39 10.22 -6.55
N ARG A 100 19.72 11.48 -6.85
CA ARG A 100 19.13 12.65 -6.18
C ARG A 100 17.63 12.74 -6.45
N SER A 101 17.18 12.49 -7.69
CA SER A 101 15.76 12.52 -8.03
C SER A 101 14.95 11.45 -7.30
N GLU A 102 15.52 10.26 -7.12
CA GLU A 102 14.85 9.12 -6.47
C GLU A 102 14.91 9.20 -4.95
N TRP A 103 16.00 9.75 -4.41
CA TRP A 103 16.05 10.16 -3.01
C TRP A 103 14.99 11.22 -2.71
N ALA A 104 14.88 12.26 -3.54
CA ALA A 104 13.88 13.32 -3.36
C ALA A 104 12.45 12.75 -3.43
N ARG A 105 12.18 11.85 -4.38
CA ARG A 105 10.89 11.16 -4.53
C ARG A 105 10.57 10.27 -3.33
N SER A 106 11.54 9.49 -2.86
CA SER A 106 11.38 8.61 -1.70
C SER A 106 11.19 9.40 -0.41
N ARG A 107 11.94 10.49 -0.24
CA ARG A 107 11.77 11.44 0.86
C ARG A 107 10.40 12.11 0.84
N ALA A 108 9.92 12.55 -0.32
CA ALA A 108 8.58 13.13 -0.46
C ALA A 108 7.47 12.12 -0.09
N ARG A 109 7.62 10.85 -0.47
CA ARG A 109 6.69 9.79 -0.04
C ARG A 109 6.74 9.54 1.45
N ALA A 110 7.95 9.48 2.03
CA ALA A 110 8.12 9.31 3.47
C ALA A 110 7.45 10.46 4.24
N ASN A 111 7.70 11.71 3.84
CA ASN A 111 7.06 12.89 4.45
C ASN A 111 5.52 12.81 4.33
N ARG A 112 4.99 12.49 3.14
CA ARG A 112 3.54 12.32 2.97
C ARG A 112 2.98 11.22 3.88
N ALA A 113 3.64 10.07 3.95
CA ALA A 113 3.21 8.98 4.82
C ALA A 113 3.21 9.42 6.29
N THR A 114 4.19 10.21 6.74
CA THR A 114 4.18 10.77 8.10
C THR A 114 3.01 11.73 8.34
N GLU A 115 2.66 12.57 7.35
CA GLU A 115 1.49 13.45 7.41
C GLU A 115 0.19 12.65 7.45
N GLU A 116 0.04 11.63 6.60
CA GLU A 116 -1.12 10.75 6.55
C GLU A 116 -1.32 10.00 7.89
N VAL A 117 -0.25 9.51 8.51
CA VAL A 117 -0.31 8.89 9.84
C VAL A 117 -0.77 9.90 10.89
N ALA A 118 -0.26 11.13 10.86
CA ALA A 118 -0.68 12.18 11.78
C ALA A 118 -2.17 12.56 11.59
N LEU A 119 -2.63 12.67 10.35
CA LEU A 119 -4.03 12.92 10.02
C LEU A 119 -4.93 11.78 10.48
N LEU A 120 -4.53 10.53 10.25
CA LEU A 120 -5.30 9.35 10.67
C LEU A 120 -5.46 9.31 12.19
N ARG A 121 -4.40 9.61 12.95
CA ARG A 121 -4.47 9.72 14.42
C ARG A 121 -5.46 10.79 14.88
N GLU A 122 -5.46 11.93 14.20
CA GLU A 122 -6.41 13.00 14.49
C GLU A 122 -7.84 12.61 14.11
N GLU A 123 -8.05 11.92 13.00
CA GLU A 123 -9.36 11.38 12.63
C GLU A 123 -9.88 10.38 13.65
N MET A 124 -9.03 9.43 14.10
CA MET A 124 -9.38 8.50 15.18
C MET A 124 -9.85 9.26 16.42
N ARG A 125 -9.08 10.28 16.85
CA ARG A 125 -9.46 11.14 17.98
C ARG A 125 -10.80 11.85 17.76
N ARG A 126 -11.02 12.42 16.57
CA ARG A 126 -12.25 13.13 16.20
C ARG A 126 -13.46 12.21 16.15
N VAL A 127 -13.31 10.98 15.66
CA VAL A 127 -14.39 9.99 15.64
C VAL A 127 -14.81 9.62 17.06
N LEU A 128 -13.86 9.36 17.98
CA LEU A 128 -14.21 9.11 19.37
C LEU A 128 -14.96 10.28 20.02
N ALA A 129 -14.48 11.51 19.78
CA ALA A 129 -15.13 12.71 20.28
C ALA A 129 -16.54 12.90 19.70
N PHE A 130 -16.71 12.64 18.39
CA PHE A 130 -18.00 12.70 17.71
C PHE A 130 -18.99 11.68 18.27
N LEU A 131 -18.57 10.42 18.47
CA LEU A 131 -19.44 9.37 19.03
C LEU A 131 -19.91 9.72 20.44
N ASN A 132 -19.02 10.22 21.28
CA ASN A 132 -19.39 10.70 22.61
C ASN A 132 -20.39 11.86 22.54
N TRP A 133 -20.10 12.89 21.72
CA TRP A 133 -21.02 14.00 21.50
C TRP A 133 -22.38 13.53 20.98
N LYS A 134 -22.40 12.55 20.05
CA LYS A 134 -23.63 12.02 19.48
C LYS A 134 -24.44 11.23 20.50
N ALA A 135 -23.79 10.49 21.40
CA ALA A 135 -24.44 9.84 22.52
C ALA A 135 -25.13 10.85 23.46
N TRP A 136 -24.43 11.94 23.80
CA TRP A 136 -25.02 13.05 24.56
C TRP A 136 -26.20 13.70 23.83
N TRP A 137 -26.07 13.93 22.53
CA TRP A 137 -27.14 14.47 21.71
C TRP A 137 -28.38 13.58 21.74
N TRP A 138 -28.22 12.25 21.62
CA TRP A 138 -29.33 11.30 21.76
C TRP A 138 -29.95 11.33 23.16
N SER A 139 -29.14 11.37 24.22
CA SER A 139 -29.66 11.51 25.59
C SER A 139 -30.48 12.80 25.77
N SER A 140 -30.05 13.91 25.19
CA SER A 140 -30.81 15.17 25.23
C SER A 140 -32.13 15.13 24.43
N LYS A 141 -32.25 14.21 23.48
CA LYS A 141 -33.42 14.09 22.60
C LYS A 141 -34.61 13.35 23.21
N GLN A 142 -34.40 12.64 24.34
CA GLN A 142 -35.42 11.86 25.05
C GLN A 142 -36.70 12.67 25.34
N ALA A 143 -36.56 13.96 25.66
CA ALA A 143 -37.68 14.84 25.99
C ALA A 143 -38.01 15.88 24.89
N SER A 144 -37.38 15.79 23.71
CA SER A 144 -37.53 16.86 22.70
C SER A 144 -38.87 16.85 21.96
N ARG A 145 -39.58 15.71 21.95
CA ARG A 145 -40.90 15.59 21.33
C ARG A 145 -41.92 15.29 22.43
N VAL A 146 -42.77 16.27 22.71
CA VAL A 146 -43.91 16.09 23.61
C VAL A 146 -45.03 15.40 22.82
N VAL A 147 -45.46 14.24 23.29
CA VAL A 147 -46.54 13.44 22.71
C VAL A 147 -47.56 13.14 23.82
N GLN A 148 -48.84 13.14 23.49
CA GLN A 148 -49.92 12.88 24.47
C GLN A 148 -50.07 11.38 24.80
N ASP A 149 -49.69 10.50 23.86
CA ASP A 149 -49.73 9.06 24.02
C ASP A 149 -48.52 8.56 24.84
N VAL A 150 -48.81 7.99 26.01
CA VAL A 150 -47.83 7.49 26.98
C VAL A 150 -46.95 6.40 26.37
N VAL A 151 -47.53 5.45 25.61
CA VAL A 151 -46.78 4.34 25.02
C VAL A 151 -45.77 4.85 24.00
N LEU A 152 -46.18 5.82 23.19
CA LEU A 152 -45.30 6.45 22.21
C LEU A 152 -44.20 7.29 22.88
N THR A 153 -44.49 7.96 24.01
CA THR A 153 -43.43 8.67 24.76
C THR A 153 -42.38 7.71 25.32
N GLU A 154 -42.80 6.59 25.89
CA GLU A 154 -41.90 5.57 26.43
C GLU A 154 -41.03 4.96 25.33
N GLY A 155 -41.63 4.62 24.18
CA GLY A 155 -40.89 4.08 23.03
C GLY A 155 -39.85 5.06 22.47
N LEU A 156 -40.16 6.36 22.41
CA LEU A 156 -39.21 7.39 21.97
C LEU A 156 -38.06 7.56 22.97
N GLN A 157 -38.34 7.51 24.27
CA GLN A 157 -37.31 7.57 25.31
C GLN A 157 -36.40 6.35 25.26
N ALA A 158 -36.98 5.15 25.22
CA ALA A 158 -36.24 3.89 25.12
C ALA A 158 -35.34 3.90 23.88
N TYR A 159 -35.87 4.28 22.71
CA TYR A 159 -35.08 4.37 21.49
C TYR A 159 -33.92 5.36 21.60
N ALA A 160 -34.15 6.54 22.19
CA ALA A 160 -33.08 7.53 22.38
C ALA A 160 -32.00 7.05 23.37
N ILE A 161 -32.37 6.31 24.42
CA ILE A 161 -31.45 5.66 25.35
C ILE A 161 -30.62 4.60 24.63
N ASP A 162 -31.27 3.73 23.85
CA ASP A 162 -30.60 2.67 23.09
C ASP A 162 -29.64 3.23 22.05
N GLN A 163 -30.04 4.28 21.32
CA GLN A 163 -29.14 4.96 20.39
C GLN A 163 -27.94 5.57 21.13
N ALA A 164 -28.14 6.19 22.29
CA ALA A 164 -27.03 6.71 23.09
C ALA A 164 -26.10 5.59 23.59
N SER A 165 -26.63 4.43 23.97
CA SER A 165 -25.85 3.28 24.41
C SER A 165 -25.02 2.69 23.26
N LEU A 166 -25.62 2.54 22.07
CA LEU A 166 -24.95 2.04 20.87
C LEU A 166 -23.76 2.92 20.46
N GLN A 167 -23.92 4.24 20.48
CA GLN A 167 -22.83 5.17 20.16
C GLN A 167 -21.65 5.05 21.15
N ARG A 168 -21.94 4.84 22.44
CA ARG A 168 -20.90 4.59 23.47
C ARG A 168 -20.20 3.24 23.27
N GLN A 169 -20.95 2.20 22.91
CA GLN A 169 -20.38 0.89 22.60
C GLN A 169 -19.45 0.96 21.37
N LEU A 170 -19.86 1.66 20.32
CA LEU A 170 -19.02 1.88 19.13
C LEU A 170 -17.77 2.69 19.45
N GLN A 171 -17.88 3.68 20.34
CA GLN A 171 -16.72 4.44 20.82
C GLN A 171 -15.71 3.53 21.53
N GLU A 172 -16.17 2.66 22.42
CA GLU A 172 -15.28 1.75 23.16
C GLU A 172 -14.67 0.69 22.24
N SER A 173 -15.43 0.15 21.29
CA SER A 173 -14.89 -0.82 20.32
C SER A 173 -13.79 -0.20 19.45
N PHE A 174 -14.01 1.01 18.93
CA PHE A 174 -12.98 1.73 18.18
C PHE A 174 -11.78 2.11 19.06
N ARG A 175 -12.01 2.48 20.32
CA ARG A 175 -10.93 2.76 21.26
C ARG A 175 -10.05 1.53 21.50
N VAL A 176 -10.63 0.33 21.58
CA VAL A 176 -9.88 -0.93 21.69
C VAL A 176 -9.10 -1.21 20.41
N ILE A 177 -9.77 -1.16 19.25
CA ILE A 177 -9.14 -1.40 17.93
C ILE A 177 -8.01 -0.41 17.65
N TRP A 178 -8.12 0.84 18.09
CA TRP A 178 -7.12 1.89 17.84
C TRP A 178 -6.01 1.96 18.89
N LYS A 179 -6.06 1.17 19.97
CA LYS A 179 -4.92 1.05 20.90
C LYS A 179 -3.79 0.20 20.32
N GLU A 180 -4.10 -0.90 19.67
CA GLU A 180 -3.10 -1.82 19.10
C GLU A 180 -2.16 -1.21 18.03
N PRO A 181 -2.62 -0.35 17.10
CA PRO A 181 -1.78 0.18 16.03
C PRO A 181 -0.94 1.41 16.45
N LEU A 182 -1.11 1.90 17.68
CA LEU A 182 -0.49 3.14 18.18
C LEU A 182 0.60 2.90 19.23
N GLU A 183 0.84 1.65 19.63
CA GLU A 183 2.08 1.21 20.29
C GLU A 183 3.10 0.71 19.27
#